data_AF-A0A529P435-F1
#
_entry.id   AF-A0A529P435-F1
#
_cell.length_a   1.000
_cell.length_b   1.000
_cell.length_c   1.000
_cell.angle_alpha   90.00
_cell.angle_beta   90.00
_cell.angle_gamma   90.00
#
_symmetry.space_group_name_H-M   'P 1'
#
loop_
_entity.id
_entity.type
_entity.pdbx_description
1 polymer ?
#
loop_
_entity_poly.entity_id
_entity_poly.type
_entity_poly.pdbx_seq_one_letter_code
_entity_poly.pdbx_strand_id
1 'polypeptide(L)'
;HVVEAARTGDATARQLVEAEARWLGIGFTNLLHLYSPDLIVMGGGLSNGFDLLAPGIRATVEERAMQAYRDVPIVPAELGDRAGLVGAASLILWEGEPGTALAMVQDEETKNGAGGQTGAREARQG
;
A
#
# COMPACT_ATOMS: atom_id res chain seq x y z
N HIS A 1 -4.18 1.77 24.63
CA HIS A 1 -3.49 2.47 25.73
C HIS A 1 -2.31 3.32 25.27
N VAL A 2 -1.37 2.81 24.44
CA VAL A 2 -0.21 3.59 23.97
C VAL A 2 -0.60 4.82 23.13
N VAL A 3 -1.48 4.67 22.13
CA VAL A 3 -1.93 5.78 21.28
C VAL A 3 -2.55 6.91 22.12
N GLU A 4 -3.41 6.55 23.08
CA GLU A 4 -4.02 7.53 23.98
C GLU A 4 -2.98 8.23 24.86
N ALA A 5 -2.03 7.49 25.43
CA ALA A 5 -0.94 8.08 26.21
C ALA A 5 -0.11 9.07 25.36
N ALA A 6 0.20 8.72 24.11
CA ALA A 6 0.90 9.60 23.18
C ALA A 6 0.11 10.88 22.86
N ARG A 7 -1.23 10.78 22.75
CA ARG A 7 -2.14 11.92 22.57
C ARG A 7 -2.14 12.84 23.79
N THR A 8 -2.08 12.26 24.99
CA THR A 8 -1.99 13.02 26.25
C THR A 8 -0.60 13.60 26.52
N GLY A 9 0.38 13.40 25.62
CA GLY A 9 1.71 14.00 25.71
C GLY A 9 2.77 13.16 26.42
N ASP A 10 2.49 11.88 26.70
CA ASP A 10 3.48 10.98 27.29
C ASP A 10 4.69 10.80 26.34
N ALA A 11 5.88 11.17 26.81
CA ALA A 11 7.09 11.18 25.99
C ALA A 11 7.51 9.78 25.53
N THR A 12 7.36 8.77 26.39
CA THR A 12 7.73 7.38 26.08
C THR A 12 6.78 6.80 25.03
N ALA A 13 5.48 7.07 25.16
CA ALA A 13 4.48 6.64 24.19
C ALA A 13 4.71 7.31 22.82
N ARG A 14 5.08 8.59 22.79
CA ARG A 14 5.42 9.29 21.54
C ARG A 14 6.65 8.71 20.86
N GLN A 15 7.72 8.45 21.61
CA GLN A 15 8.92 7.80 21.08
C GLN A 15 8.61 6.42 20.49
N LEU A 16 7.74 5.65 21.15
CA LEU A 16 7.31 4.37 20.63
C LEU A 16 6.53 4.53 19.32
N VAL A 17 5.58 5.46 19.26
CA VAL A 17 4.81 5.74 18.03
C VAL A 17 5.72 6.21 16.89
N GLU A 18 6.71 7.05 17.16
CA GLU A 18 7.70 7.50 16.17
C GLU A 18 8.56 6.35 15.64
N ALA A 19 9.00 5.45 16.53
CA ALA A 19 9.75 4.26 16.15
C ALA A 19 8.91 3.32 15.27
N GLU A 20 7.65 3.06 15.67
CA GLU A 20 6.70 2.27 14.87
C GLU A 20 6.45 2.89 13.50
N ALA A 21 6.22 4.20 13.43
CA ALA A 21 6.01 4.92 12.18
C ALA A 21 7.21 4.77 11.22
N ARG A 22 8.43 4.82 11.74
CA ARG A 22 9.65 4.59 10.95
C ARG A 22 9.70 3.17 10.39
N TRP A 23 9.44 2.15 11.21
CA TRP A 23 9.46 0.76 10.74
C TRP A 23 8.37 0.48 9.71
N LEU A 24 7.16 1.03 9.93
CA LEU A 24 6.07 0.96 8.96
C LEU A 24 6.44 1.65 7.64
N GLY A 25 7.05 2.84 7.69
CA GLY A 25 7.52 3.52 6.49
C GLY A 25 8.57 2.74 5.70
N ILE A 26 9.49 2.03 6.37
CA ILE A 26 10.44 1.11 5.73
C ILE A 26 9.68 -0.04 5.07
N GLY A 27 8.75 -0.69 5.80
CA GLY A 27 7.94 -1.79 5.27
C GLY A 27 7.13 -1.38 4.04
N PHE A 28 6.46 -0.24 4.09
CA PHE A 28 5.69 0.30 2.96
C PHE A 28 6.58 0.66 1.78
N THR A 29 7.77 1.23 2.01
CA THR A 29 8.74 1.47 0.93
C THR A 29 9.09 0.17 0.20
N ASN A 30 9.28 -0.93 0.95
CA ASN A 30 9.55 -2.23 0.34
C ASN A 30 8.35 -2.71 -0.48
N LEU A 31 7.12 -2.58 0.03
CA LEU A 31 5.92 -2.95 -0.72
C LEU A 31 5.76 -2.12 -2.00
N LEU A 32 6.05 -0.82 -1.93
CA LEU A 32 6.04 0.07 -3.09
C LEU A 32 7.00 -0.42 -4.18
N HIS A 33 8.21 -0.83 -3.81
CA HIS A 33 9.21 -1.30 -4.77
C HIS A 33 8.93 -2.70 -5.31
N LEU A 34 8.29 -3.57 -4.52
CA LEU A 34 8.01 -4.94 -4.91
C LEU A 34 6.77 -5.07 -5.78
N TYR A 35 5.71 -4.31 -5.47
CA TYR A 35 4.40 -4.48 -6.09
C TYR A 35 3.96 -3.30 -6.96
N SER A 36 4.65 -2.16 -6.89
CA SER A 36 4.27 -0.93 -7.59
C SER A 36 2.77 -0.58 -7.48
N PRO A 37 2.16 -0.63 -6.28
CA PRO A 37 0.74 -0.39 -6.13
C PRO A 37 0.41 1.10 -6.30
N ASP A 38 -0.81 1.39 -6.74
CA ASP A 38 -1.34 2.76 -6.78
C ASP A 38 -1.84 3.27 -5.42
N LEU A 39 -2.03 2.37 -4.44
CA LEU A 39 -2.58 2.69 -3.11
C LEU A 39 -2.15 1.65 -2.06
N ILE A 40 -1.77 2.12 -0.87
CA ILE A 40 -1.59 1.26 0.31
C ILE A 40 -2.68 1.59 1.34
N VAL A 41 -3.47 0.58 1.72
CA VAL A 41 -4.49 0.71 2.76
C VAL A 41 -4.02 0.03 4.04
N MET A 42 -3.93 0.77 5.14
CA MET A 42 -3.58 0.28 6.47
C MET A 42 -4.84 -0.06 7.26
N GLY A 43 -5.10 -1.35 7.45
CA GLY A 43 -6.21 -1.84 8.28
C GLY A 43 -5.80 -2.31 9.68
N GLY A 44 -6.78 -2.83 10.42
CA GLY A 44 -6.60 -3.40 11.76
C GLY A 44 -6.37 -2.35 12.84
N GLY A 45 -6.03 -2.78 14.07
CA GLY A 45 -5.95 -1.88 15.23
C GLY A 45 -4.94 -0.72 15.12
N LEU A 46 -4.01 -0.78 14.16
CA LEU A 46 -3.07 0.30 13.86
C LEU A 46 -3.72 1.51 13.17
N SER A 47 -4.83 1.30 12.44
CA SER A 47 -5.55 2.40 11.78
C SER A 47 -6.11 3.42 12.78
N ASN A 48 -6.37 3.00 14.03
CA ASN A 48 -6.88 3.88 15.09
C ASN A 48 -5.88 4.96 15.55
N GLY A 49 -4.58 4.77 15.29
CA GLY A 49 -3.52 5.76 15.58
C GLY A 49 -2.90 6.35 14.32
N PHE A 50 -3.57 6.22 13.17
CA PHE A 50 -3.01 6.61 11.88
C PHE A 50 -2.59 8.08 11.83
N ASP A 51 -3.34 8.97 12.47
CA ASP A 51 -3.03 10.39 12.56
C ASP A 51 -1.65 10.68 13.18
N LEU A 52 -1.23 9.86 14.15
CA LEU A 52 0.08 9.99 14.78
C LEU A 52 1.19 9.29 13.99
N LEU A 53 0.87 8.21 13.28
CA LEU A 53 1.83 7.41 12.54
C LEU A 53 2.14 8.00 11.16
N ALA A 54 1.14 8.56 10.49
CA ALA A 54 1.23 9.01 9.09
C ALA A 54 2.39 9.97 8.81
N PRO A 55 2.70 10.97 9.67
CA PRO A 55 3.83 11.87 9.42
C PRO A 55 5.18 11.13 9.40
N GLY A 56 5.42 10.22 10.34
CA GLY A 56 6.67 9.45 10.42
C GLY A 56 6.80 8.43 9.29
N ILE A 57 5.68 7.82 8.90
CA ILE A 57 5.60 6.95 7.72
C ILE A 57 5.97 7.73 6.47
N ARG A 58 5.32 8.88 6.25
CA ARG A 58 5.54 9.71 5.06
C ARG A 58 6.97 10.20 4.96
N ALA A 59 7.55 10.69 6.07
CA ALA A 59 8.95 11.12 6.10
C ALA A 59 9.91 9.99 5.69
N THR A 60 9.65 8.76 6.17
CA THR A 60 10.47 7.59 5.84
C THR A 60 10.32 7.18 4.38
N VAL A 61 9.10 7.23 3.83
CA VAL A 61 8.83 6.94 2.41
C VAL A 61 9.50 7.98 1.52
N GLU A 62 9.44 9.27 1.87
CA GLU A 62 10.14 10.33 1.13
C GLU A 62 11.66 10.16 1.10
N GLU A 63 12.23 9.76 2.25
CA GLU A 63 13.66 9.49 2.39
C GLU A 63 14.11 8.31 1.51
N ARG A 64 13.32 7.24 1.46
CA ARG A 64 13.78 5.92 0.99
C ARG A 64 13.19 5.47 -0.35
N ALA A 65 11.99 5.91 -0.71
CA ALA A 65 11.35 5.47 -1.93
C ALA A 65 11.94 6.18 -3.16
N MET A 66 12.05 5.44 -4.27
CA MET A 66 12.29 6.02 -5.58
C MET A 66 11.22 7.07 -5.91
N GLN A 67 11.61 8.11 -6.64
CA GLN A 67 10.75 9.27 -6.92
C GLN A 67 9.36 8.89 -7.46
N ALA A 68 9.27 7.86 -8.31
CA ALA A 68 8.02 7.39 -8.89
C ALA A 68 6.99 6.92 -7.85
N TYR A 69 7.42 6.49 -6.66
CA TYR A 69 6.53 5.90 -5.65
C TYR A 69 6.28 6.80 -4.44
N ARG A 70 6.93 7.96 -4.36
CA ARG A 70 6.84 8.83 -3.18
C ARG A 70 5.43 9.34 -2.94
N ASP A 71 4.65 9.53 -4.00
CA ASP A 71 3.32 10.11 -3.93
C ASP A 71 2.18 9.07 -3.94
N VAL A 72 2.52 7.78 -3.88
CA VAL A 72 1.53 6.72 -3.70
C VAL A 72 0.83 6.94 -2.34
N PRO A 73 -0.50 7.07 -2.32
CA PRO A 73 -1.23 7.32 -1.09
C PRO A 73 -1.13 6.14 -0.13
N ILE A 74 -0.96 6.46 1.15
CA ILE A 74 -1.02 5.51 2.26
C ILE A 74 -2.16 6.01 3.15
N VAL A 75 -3.22 5.22 3.28
CA VAL A 75 -4.47 5.65 3.92
C VAL A 75 -4.95 4.63 4.96
N PRO A 76 -5.70 5.03 6.00
CA PRO A 76 -6.30 4.08 6.91
C PRO A 76 -7.50 3.39 6.23
N ALA A 77 -7.78 2.15 6.63
CA ALA A 77 -8.97 1.43 6.17
C ALA A 77 -10.24 2.09 6.73
N GLU A 78 -11.17 2.48 5.86
CA GLU A 78 -12.43 3.13 6.26
C GLU A 78 -13.35 2.23 7.09
N LEU A 79 -13.24 0.91 6.90
CA LEU A 79 -14.05 -0.06 7.65
C LEU A 79 -13.53 -0.30 9.07
N GLY A 80 -12.32 0.17 9.40
CA GLY A 80 -11.69 -0.02 10.70
C GLY A 80 -11.72 -1.48 11.16
N ASP A 81 -12.15 -1.71 12.40
CA ASP A 81 -12.25 -3.04 13.02
C ASP A 81 -13.20 -4.00 12.29
N ARG A 82 -14.12 -3.48 11.46
CA ARG A 82 -15.07 -4.29 10.68
C ARG A 82 -14.47 -4.81 9.38
N ALA A 83 -13.30 -4.35 8.96
CA ALA A 83 -12.70 -4.74 7.69
C ALA A 83 -12.55 -6.27 7.57
N GLY A 84 -12.15 -6.95 8.66
CA GLY A 84 -12.02 -8.41 8.67
C GLY A 84 -13.37 -9.13 8.54
N LEU A 85 -14.39 -8.70 9.28
CA LEU A 85 -15.73 -9.30 9.22
C LEU A 85 -16.38 -9.09 7.86
N VAL A 86 -16.28 -7.88 7.30
CA VAL A 86 -16.81 -7.59 5.97
C VAL A 86 -16.05 -8.38 4.92
N GLY A 87 -14.71 -8.46 5.01
CA GLY A 87 -13.92 -9.30 4.11
C GLY A 87 -14.34 -10.77 4.14
N ALA A 88 -14.56 -11.34 5.33
CA ALA A 88 -15.02 -12.71 5.49
C ALA A 88 -16.43 -12.94 4.91
N ALA A 89 -17.37 -12.01 5.17
CA ALA A 89 -18.70 -12.07 4.58
C ALA A 89 -18.64 -11.95 3.05
N SER A 90 -17.83 -11.03 2.52
CA SER A 90 -17.63 -10.87 1.08
C SER A 90 -17.09 -12.14 0.44
N LEU A 91 -16.16 -12.88 1.07
CA LEU A 91 -15.66 -14.14 0.52
C LEU A 91 -16.74 -15.23 0.40
N ILE A 92 -17.72 -15.25 1.31
CA ILE A 92 -18.84 -16.21 1.26
C ILE A 92 -19.91 -15.76 0.27
N LEU A 93 -20.20 -14.46 0.23
CA LEU A 93 -21.24 -13.85 -0.61
C LEU A 93 -20.79 -13.62 -2.04
N TRP A 94 -19.49 -13.71 -2.32
CA TRP A 94 -18.97 -13.51 -3.65
C TRP A 94 -19.31 -14.71 -4.54
N GLU A 95 -20.28 -14.50 -5.43
CA GLU A 95 -20.76 -15.48 -6.42
C GLU A 95 -19.81 -15.66 -7.62
N GLY A 96 -18.57 -15.17 -7.55
CA GLY A 96 -17.58 -15.36 -8.60
C GLY A 96 -16.92 -16.73 -8.48
N GLU A 97 -16.63 -17.37 -9.63
CA GLU A 97 -15.86 -18.62 -9.68
C GLU A 97 -14.61 -18.50 -8.79
N PRO A 98 -14.36 -19.46 -7.87
CA PRO A 98 -13.19 -19.42 -7.00
C PRO A 98 -11.91 -19.30 -7.84
N GLY A 99 -11.22 -18.15 -7.72
CA GLY A 99 -10.02 -17.81 -8.49
C GLY A 99 -10.13 -16.56 -9.37
N THR A 100 -11.33 -15.98 -9.55
CA THR A 100 -11.50 -14.87 -10.51
C THR A 100 -10.86 -13.55 -10.04
N ALA A 101 -10.89 -13.18 -8.75
CA ALA A 101 -10.15 -11.98 -8.30
C ALA A 101 -8.63 -12.16 -8.30
N LEU A 102 -8.12 -13.39 -8.11
CA LEU A 102 -6.70 -13.66 -8.31
C LEU A 102 -6.30 -13.52 -9.79
N ALA A 103 -7.20 -13.89 -10.71
CA ALA A 103 -6.98 -13.69 -12.15
C ALA A 103 -7.02 -12.21 -12.56
N MET A 104 -7.84 -11.36 -11.93
CA MET A 104 -7.86 -9.91 -12.24
C MET A 104 -6.56 -9.19 -11.86
N VAL A 105 -5.86 -9.65 -10.81
CA VAL A 105 -4.52 -9.12 -10.44
C VAL A 105 -3.46 -9.52 -11.48
N GLN A 106 -3.62 -10.66 -12.14
CA GLN A 106 -2.68 -11.15 -13.17
C GLN A 106 -2.93 -10.53 -14.56
N ASP A 107 -4.15 -10.07 -14.84
CA ASP A 107 -4.52 -9.54 -16.14
C ASP A 107 -3.96 -8.11 -16.39
N GLU A 108 -3.67 -7.35 -15.33
CA GLU A 108 -2.97 -6.05 -15.45
C GLU A 108 -1.48 -6.19 -15.80
N GLU A 109 -0.79 -7.21 -15.27
CA GLU A 109 0.61 -7.48 -15.64
C GLU A 109 0.75 -7.85 -17.13
N THR A 110 -0.25 -8.52 -17.69
CA THR A 110 -0.19 -9.01 -19.08
C THR A 110 -0.41 -7.89 -20.12
N LYS A 111 -1.11 -6.80 -19.76
CA LYS A 111 -1.37 -5.69 -20.70
C LYS A 111 -0.25 -4.66 -20.80
N ASN A 112 0.64 -4.55 -19.80
CA ASN A 112 1.78 -3.62 -19.83
C ASN A 112 3.06 -4.20 -20.47
N GLY A 113 3.07 -5.49 -20.86
CA GLY A 113 4.22 -6.17 -21.47
C GLY A 113 4.25 -6.18 -23.01
N ALA A 114 3.22 -5.72 -23.70
CA ALA A 114 3.10 -5.83 -25.17
C ALA A 114 3.06 -4.46 -25.87
N GLY A 115 4.18 -3.73 -25.84
CA GLY A 115 4.30 -2.44 -26.51
C GLY A 115 5.75 -1.99 -26.74
N GLY A 116 6.52 -2.74 -27.52
CA GLY A 116 7.94 -2.42 -27.73
C GLY A 116 8.59 -3.05 -28.97
N GLN A 117 8.18 -2.58 -30.15
CA GLN A 117 8.97 -2.52 -31.39
C GLN A 117 9.51 -3.83 -32.01
N THR A 118 8.72 -4.45 -32.88
CA THR A 118 9.24 -5.18 -34.06
C THR A 118 8.65 -4.52 -35.30
N GLY A 119 9.49 -3.87 -36.11
CA GLY A 119 9.03 -3.33 -37.39
C GLY A 119 9.77 -2.07 -37.85
N ALA A 120 11.08 -2.13 -38.05
CA ALA A 120 11.78 -1.17 -38.90
C ALA A 120 13.12 -1.72 -39.36
N ARG A 121 13.12 -2.43 -40.51
CA ARG A 121 14.10 -2.29 -41.60
C ARG A 121 13.90 -3.42 -42.61
N GLU A 122 13.02 -3.20 -43.56
CA GLU A 122 13.16 -3.72 -44.91
C GLU A 122 12.31 -2.86 -45.87
N ALA A 123 12.84 -2.68 -47.08
CA ALA A 123 12.29 -1.95 -48.23
C ALA A 123 12.47 -0.41 -48.28
N ARG A 124 13.55 -0.01 -48.98
CA ARG A 124 13.62 0.96 -50.11
C ARG A 124 15.12 1.04 -50.46
N GLN A 125 15.64 0.23 -51.38
CA GLN A 125 15.58 0.41 -52.84
C GLN A 125 15.54 1.89 -53.25
N GLY A 126 16.70 2.32 -53.72
CA GLY A 126 17.08 3.61 -54.30
C GLY A 126 18.56 3.52 -54.61
#